data_AF-X0ZPU9-F1
#
_entry.id   AF-X0ZPU9-F1
#
_cell.length_a   1.000
_cell.length_b   1.000
_cell.length_c   1.000
_cell.angle_alpha   90.00
_cell.angle_beta   90.00
_cell.angle_gamma   90.00
#
_symmetry.space_group_name_H-M   'P 1'
#
loop_
_entity.id
_entity.type
_entity.pdbx_description
1 polymer ?
#
loop_
_entity_poly.entity_id
_entity_poly.type
_entity_poly.pdbx_seq_one_letter_code
_entity_poly.pdbx_strand_id
1 'polypeptide(L)'
;MSRVIQRRGHGWWPYLAPYGLFLILVEVGRRLPEAVAPWMLPVKVAVPGALLVYFVLRGDLLELRGYRPGWRVSLDILFGVFIAALWMGPFLLFDSLPRGAEADAFDPNQLGESVRQQTLTLRLLGFAAVTPLVEELFVRSFLIRLVDVVDKGGDFRDVPIARFSWRSFLITSVWFTFTHVSWEWLV
;
A
#
# COMPACT_ATOMS: atom_id res chain seq x y z
N MET A 1 -6.89 4.15 33.90
CA MET A 1 -5.42 4.21 33.71
C MET A 1 -5.14 4.51 32.25
N SER A 2 -4.76 5.75 31.93
CA SER A 2 -4.29 6.09 30.58
C SER A 2 -2.96 5.36 30.34
N ARG A 3 -2.93 4.45 29.36
CA ARG A 3 -1.64 3.91 28.88
C ARG A 3 -0.87 5.10 28.31
N VAL A 4 0.20 5.52 28.98
CA VAL A 4 1.16 6.46 28.41
C VAL A 4 1.66 5.85 27.10
N ILE A 5 1.31 6.47 25.97
CA ILE A 5 1.78 6.04 24.66
C ILE A 5 3.27 6.41 24.60
N GLN A 6 4.15 5.46 24.89
CA GLN A 6 5.58 5.66 24.70
C GLN A 6 5.87 5.86 23.21
N ARG A 7 6.17 7.11 22.82
CA ARG A 7 6.66 7.44 21.49
C ARG A 7 8.15 7.10 21.42
N ARG A 8 8.53 6.23 20.48
CA ARG A 8 9.93 5.86 20.23
C ARG A 8 10.50 6.70 19.09
N GLY A 9 11.56 7.46 19.37
CA GLY A 9 12.28 8.28 18.39
C GLY A 9 11.39 9.18 17.53
N HIS A 10 11.85 9.47 16.31
CA HIS A 10 11.08 10.22 15.31
C HIS A 10 9.83 9.45 14.83
N GLY A 11 9.83 8.11 14.94
CA GLY A 11 8.64 7.28 14.69
C GLY A 11 8.26 7.07 13.22
N TRP A 12 9.15 7.38 12.27
CA TRP A 12 8.84 7.29 10.83
C TRP A 12 9.07 5.89 10.24
N TRP A 13 10.00 5.13 10.81
CA TRP A 13 10.39 3.82 10.30
C TRP A 13 9.24 2.81 10.12
N PRO A 14 8.26 2.73 11.04
CA PRO A 14 7.12 1.82 10.87
C PRO A 14 6.31 2.05 9.60
N TYR A 15 6.36 3.27 9.04
CA TYR A 15 5.61 3.66 7.85
C TYR A 15 6.51 3.68 6.62
N LEU A 16 7.71 4.26 6.74
CA LEU A 16 8.64 4.44 5.62
C LEU A 16 9.30 3.12 5.21
N ALA A 17 9.67 2.25 6.15
CA ALA A 17 10.45 1.06 5.83
C ALA A 17 9.66 0.01 5.02
N PRO A 18 8.41 -0.37 5.39
CA PRO A 18 7.65 -1.34 4.60
C PRO A 18 7.34 -0.81 3.19
N TYR A 19 6.92 0.45 3.08
CA TYR A 19 6.57 1.07 1.80
C TYR A 19 7.79 1.34 0.92
N GLY A 20 8.85 1.95 1.47
CA GLY A 20 10.09 2.21 0.75
C GLY A 20 10.76 0.93 0.27
N LEU A 21 10.78 -0.12 1.10
CA LEU A 21 11.32 -1.41 0.71
C LEU A 21 10.46 -2.08 -0.36
N PHE A 22 9.13 -2.00 -0.27
CA PHE A 22 8.24 -2.47 -1.34
C PHE A 22 8.58 -1.81 -2.68
N LEU A 23 8.73 -0.48 -2.73
CA LEU A 23 9.12 0.23 -3.94
C LEU A 23 10.49 -0.19 -4.48
N ILE A 24 11.48 -0.35 -3.60
CA ILE A 24 12.82 -0.84 -3.98
C ILE A 24 12.73 -2.24 -4.59
N LEU A 25 11.95 -3.15 -3.99
CA LEU A 25 11.76 -4.51 -4.49
C LEU A 25 11.01 -4.52 -5.83
N VAL A 26 10.04 -3.61 -6.02
CA VAL A 26 9.38 -3.39 -7.31
C VAL A 26 10.40 -3.01 -8.37
N GLU A 27 11.18 -1.96 -8.11
CA GLU A 27 12.16 -1.44 -9.07
C GLU A 27 13.30 -2.43 -9.36
N VAL A 28 13.85 -3.07 -8.34
CA VAL A 28 14.86 -4.12 -8.52
C VAL A 28 14.28 -5.26 -9.35
N GLY A 29 13.07 -5.71 -9.06
CA GLY A 29 12.43 -6.79 -9.79
C GLY A 29 12.22 -6.50 -11.28
N ARG A 30 12.00 -5.23 -11.66
CA ARG A 30 11.89 -4.82 -13.08
C ARG A 30 13.22 -4.91 -13.84
N ARG A 31 14.35 -4.93 -13.13
CA ARG A 31 15.70 -4.96 -13.71
C ARG A 31 16.34 -6.35 -13.69
N LEU A 32 15.65 -7.35 -13.11
CA LEU A 32 16.16 -8.70 -13.05
C LEU A 32 15.95 -9.44 -14.39
N PRO A 33 16.82 -10.42 -14.71
CA PRO A 33 16.61 -11.30 -15.85
C PRO A 33 15.29 -12.08 -15.72
N GLU A 34 14.69 -12.44 -16.86
CA GLU A 34 13.42 -13.18 -16.92
C GLU A 34 13.42 -14.47 -16.12
N ALA A 35 14.57 -15.16 -16.03
CA ALA A 35 14.71 -16.37 -15.23
C ALA A 35 14.55 -16.15 -13.71
N VAL A 36 14.77 -14.93 -13.23
CA VAL A 36 14.77 -14.58 -11.79
C VAL A 36 13.58 -13.68 -11.43
N ALA A 37 13.12 -12.83 -12.35
CA ALA A 37 12.04 -11.88 -12.13
C ALA A 37 10.75 -12.48 -11.51
N PRO A 38 10.27 -13.68 -11.91
CA PRO A 38 9.09 -14.30 -11.30
C PRO A 38 9.22 -14.54 -9.80
N TRP A 39 10.43 -14.87 -9.32
CA TRP A 39 10.70 -15.11 -7.90
C TRP A 39 10.58 -13.85 -7.03
N MET A 40 10.46 -12.68 -7.64
CA MET A 40 10.17 -11.46 -6.91
C MET A 40 8.73 -11.38 -6.41
N LEU A 41 7.79 -12.15 -6.96
CA LEU A 41 6.41 -12.20 -6.46
C LEU A 41 6.36 -12.53 -4.96
N PRO A 42 6.86 -13.69 -4.48
CA PRO A 42 6.85 -13.99 -3.06
C PRO A 42 7.66 -13.00 -2.23
N VAL A 43 8.77 -12.47 -2.74
CA VAL A 43 9.63 -11.52 -2.02
C VAL A 43 8.91 -10.19 -1.77
N LYS A 44 8.24 -9.64 -2.79
CA LYS A 44 7.45 -8.39 -2.71
C LYS A 44 6.28 -8.48 -1.74
N VAL A 45 5.77 -9.69 -1.48
CA VAL A 45 4.69 -9.93 -0.52
C VAL A 45 5.25 -10.18 0.89
N ALA A 46 6.19 -11.13 1.01
CA ALA A 46 6.68 -11.59 2.30
C ALA A 46 7.49 -10.52 3.03
N VAL A 47 8.34 -9.76 2.32
CA VAL A 47 9.27 -8.83 2.97
C VAL A 47 8.56 -7.61 3.57
N PRO A 48 7.72 -6.85 2.83
CA PRO A 48 6.95 -5.76 3.43
C PRO A 48 5.94 -6.27 4.47
N GLY A 49 5.32 -7.43 4.23
CA GLY A 49 4.40 -8.06 5.18
C GLY A 49 5.08 -8.45 6.50
N ALA A 50 6.29 -9.01 6.45
CA ALA A 50 7.06 -9.34 7.64
C ALA A 50 7.48 -8.08 8.42
N LEU A 51 7.89 -7.02 7.73
CA LEU A 51 8.18 -5.73 8.37
C LEU A 51 6.93 -5.14 9.05
N LEU A 52 5.78 -5.20 8.39
CA LEU A 52 4.52 -4.76 8.95
C LEU A 52 4.21 -5.53 10.25
N VAL A 53 4.26 -6.87 10.21
CA VAL A 53 4.07 -7.71 11.40
C VAL A 53 5.07 -7.36 12.49
N TYR A 54 6.35 -7.18 12.16
CA TYR A 54 7.39 -6.79 13.11
C TYR A 54 7.06 -5.48 13.84
N PHE A 55 6.63 -4.44 13.12
CA PHE A 55 6.27 -3.16 13.72
C PHE A 55 4.96 -3.21 14.52
N VAL A 56 3.99 -4.04 14.09
CA VAL A 56 2.77 -4.33 14.86
C VAL A 56 3.12 -5.00 16.18
N LEU A 57 3.95 -6.04 16.17
CA LEU A 57 4.34 -6.78 17.38
C LEU A 57 5.15 -5.92 18.36
N ARG A 58 5.96 -4.99 17.85
CA ARG A 58 6.62 -3.96 18.67
C ARG A 58 5.67 -2.89 19.20
N GLY A 59 4.47 -2.81 18.61
CA GLY A 59 3.46 -1.81 18.90
C GLY A 59 3.83 -0.41 18.43
N ASP A 60 4.66 -0.26 17.40
CA ASP A 60 5.06 1.06 16.89
C ASP A 60 3.97 1.70 16.02
N LEU A 61 3.02 0.91 15.53
CA LEU A 61 1.85 1.34 14.75
C LEU A 61 0.65 1.57 15.67
N LEU A 62 0.41 2.83 16.04
CA LEU A 62 -0.58 3.21 17.04
C LEU A 62 -2.01 3.03 16.53
N GLU A 63 -2.21 3.18 15.23
CA GLU A 63 -3.50 3.12 14.53
C GLU A 63 -4.10 1.72 14.53
N LEU A 64 -3.25 0.70 14.64
CA LEU A 64 -3.67 -0.69 14.70
C LEU A 64 -3.93 -1.17 16.13
N ARG A 65 -3.56 -0.36 17.14
CA ARG A 65 -3.76 -0.72 18.54
C ARG A 65 -5.23 -0.56 18.92
N GLY A 66 -5.80 -1.61 19.49
CA GLY A 66 -7.17 -1.57 20.02
C GLY A 66 -8.26 -1.62 18.95
N TYR A 67 -7.89 -1.84 17.69
CA TYR A 67 -8.85 -2.18 16.65
C TYR A 67 -9.62 -3.45 17.06
N ARG A 68 -10.95 -3.35 17.06
CA ARG A 68 -11.84 -4.46 17.36
C ARG A 68 -12.76 -4.64 16.15
N PRO A 69 -12.58 -5.70 15.35
CA PRO A 69 -13.45 -5.94 14.22
C PRO A 69 -14.87 -6.14 14.74
N GLY A 70 -15.80 -5.34 14.22
CA GLY A 70 -17.23 -5.47 14.44
C GLY A 70 -17.97 -5.57 13.11
N TRP A 71 -19.30 -5.51 13.12
CA TRP A 71 -20.10 -5.60 11.89
C TRP A 71 -19.76 -4.51 10.86
N ARG A 72 -19.23 -3.36 11.30
CA ARG A 72 -18.81 -2.25 10.43
C ARG A 72 -17.69 -2.64 9.46
N VAL A 73 -16.91 -3.67 9.78
CA VAL A 73 -15.91 -4.21 8.85
C VAL A 73 -16.54 -4.66 7.54
N SER A 74 -17.78 -5.16 7.58
CA SER A 74 -18.51 -5.49 6.37
C SER A 74 -18.79 -4.26 5.50
N LEU A 75 -19.06 -3.10 6.11
CA LEU A 75 -19.20 -1.84 5.36
C LEU A 75 -17.87 -1.41 4.73
N ASP A 76 -16.77 -1.56 5.45
CA ASP A 76 -15.43 -1.22 4.94
C ASP A 76 -15.06 -2.13 3.75
N ILE A 77 -15.36 -3.43 3.85
CA ILE A 77 -15.16 -4.40 2.75
C ILE A 77 -16.05 -4.04 1.57
N LEU A 78 -17.35 -3.78 1.79
CA LEU A 78 -18.28 -3.41 0.73
C LEU A 78 -17.84 -2.12 0.02
N PHE A 79 -17.37 -1.14 0.79
CA PHE A 79 -16.85 0.10 0.23
C PHE A 79 -15.57 -0.14 -0.57
N GLY A 80 -14.65 -0.97 -0.08
CA GLY A 80 -13.46 -1.37 -0.83
C GLY A 80 -13.81 -2.06 -2.16
N VAL A 81 -14.77 -2.99 -2.15
CA VAL A 81 -15.28 -3.65 -3.37
C VAL A 81 -15.94 -2.64 -4.30
N PHE A 82 -16.73 -1.70 -3.78
CA PHE A 82 -17.35 -0.64 -4.56
C PHE A 82 -16.31 0.25 -5.25
N ILE A 83 -15.26 0.68 -4.53
CA ILE A 83 -14.18 1.48 -5.11
C ILE A 83 -13.40 0.68 -6.17
N ALA A 84 -13.13 -0.60 -5.92
CA ALA A 84 -12.49 -1.47 -6.91
C ALA A 84 -13.34 -1.61 -8.19
N ALA A 85 -14.66 -1.74 -8.06
CA ALA A 85 -15.59 -1.78 -9.18
C ALA A 85 -15.68 -0.44 -9.92
N LEU A 86 -15.64 0.68 -9.19
CA LEU A 86 -15.62 2.02 -9.79
C LEU A 86 -14.35 2.25 -10.61
N TRP A 87 -13.20 1.76 -10.13
CA TRP A 87 -11.93 1.84 -10.84
C TRP A 87 -11.87 0.90 -12.06
N MET A 88 -12.29 -0.36 -11.91
CA MET A 88 -12.25 -1.34 -13.01
C MET A 88 -13.36 -1.15 -14.05
N GLY A 89 -14.53 -0.68 -13.64
CA GLY A 89 -15.75 -0.60 -14.44
C GLY A 89 -15.57 0.13 -15.78
N PRO A 90 -14.95 1.32 -15.82
CA PRO A 90 -14.69 2.04 -17.07
C PRO A 90 -13.94 1.20 -18.11
N PHE A 91 -12.96 0.39 -17.70
CA PHE A 91 -12.18 -0.46 -18.62
C PHE A 91 -12.98 -1.60 -19.25
N LEU A 92 -14.12 -1.97 -18.66
CA LEU A 92 -15.05 -2.95 -19.23
C LEU A 92 -16.05 -2.31 -20.21
N LEU A 93 -16.23 -1.00 -20.15
CA LEU A 93 -17.22 -0.26 -20.95
C LEU A 93 -16.58 0.52 -22.11
N PHE A 94 -15.32 0.92 -21.97
CA PHE A 94 -14.63 1.79 -22.92
C PHE A 94 -13.31 1.19 -23.38
N ASP A 95 -13.29 0.64 -24.60
CA ASP A 95 -12.09 0.04 -25.18
C ASP A 95 -11.00 1.05 -25.55
N SER A 96 -11.36 2.33 -25.65
CA SER A 96 -10.44 3.42 -25.95
C SER A 96 -9.59 3.87 -24.76
N LEU A 97 -9.89 3.41 -23.54
CA LEU A 97 -9.10 3.77 -22.37
C LEU A 97 -7.69 3.17 -22.46
N PRO A 98 -6.65 3.91 -22.05
CA PRO A 98 -5.28 3.43 -22.10
C PRO A 98 -5.11 2.24 -21.14
N ARG A 99 -4.56 1.14 -21.62
CA ARG A 99 -4.28 -0.08 -20.83
C ARG A 99 -2.77 -0.32 -20.83
N GLY A 100 -2.27 -0.98 -19.78
CA GLY A 100 -0.89 -1.49 -19.78
C GLY A 100 -0.61 -2.39 -20.98
N ALA A 101 0.66 -2.55 -21.36
CA ALA A 101 1.01 -3.42 -22.47
C ALA A 101 0.62 -4.87 -22.15
N GLU A 102 0.21 -5.64 -23.15
CA GLU A 102 -0.17 -7.04 -22.96
C GLU A 102 0.99 -7.86 -22.37
N ALA A 103 2.23 -7.50 -22.71
CA ALA A 103 3.45 -8.09 -22.15
C ALA A 103 3.61 -7.85 -20.63
N ASP A 104 2.93 -6.84 -20.05
CA ASP A 104 2.91 -6.58 -18.62
C ASP A 104 1.79 -7.37 -17.89
N ALA A 105 0.96 -8.11 -18.63
CA ALA A 105 -0.10 -8.93 -18.04
C ALA A 105 0.50 -10.01 -17.14
N PHE A 106 -0.18 -10.30 -16.04
CA PHE A 106 0.29 -11.30 -15.10
C PHE A 106 0.07 -12.71 -15.62
N ASP A 107 1.15 -13.48 -15.77
CA ASP A 107 1.10 -14.91 -16.01
C ASP A 107 0.89 -15.71 -14.71
N PRO A 108 -0.24 -16.43 -14.54
CA PRO A 108 -0.49 -17.31 -13.40
C PRO A 108 0.50 -18.49 -13.30
N ASN A 109 1.18 -18.84 -14.39
CA ASN A 109 2.08 -19.98 -14.49
C ASN A 109 3.56 -19.57 -14.41
N GLN A 110 3.88 -18.32 -14.10
CA GLN A 110 5.27 -17.80 -14.10
C GLN A 110 6.22 -18.52 -13.13
N LEU A 111 5.69 -19.20 -12.10
CA LEU A 111 6.47 -20.04 -11.17
C LEU A 111 6.35 -21.54 -11.47
N GLY A 112 5.70 -21.91 -12.57
CA GLY A 112 5.36 -23.26 -12.95
C GLY A 112 3.88 -23.59 -12.74
N GLU A 113 3.31 -24.39 -13.64
CA GLU A 113 1.90 -24.79 -13.63
C GLU A 113 1.51 -25.57 -12.36
N SER A 114 2.44 -26.36 -11.81
CA SER A 114 2.22 -27.15 -10.58
C SER A 114 1.98 -26.30 -9.34
N VAL A 115 2.42 -25.03 -9.34
CA VAL A 115 2.27 -24.09 -8.22
C VAL A 115 1.36 -22.90 -8.57
N ARG A 116 0.54 -23.02 -9.62
CA ARG A 116 -0.36 -21.97 -10.09
C ARG A 116 -1.29 -21.43 -9.00
N GLN A 117 -1.86 -22.31 -8.18
CA GLN A 117 -2.79 -21.90 -7.10
C GLN A 117 -2.09 -21.10 -6.01
N GLN A 118 -0.86 -21.48 -5.66
CA GLN A 118 -0.01 -20.80 -4.70
C GLN A 118 0.42 -19.43 -5.27
N THR A 119 0.74 -19.38 -6.56
CA THR A 119 1.08 -18.14 -7.28
C THR A 119 -0.08 -17.14 -7.27
N LEU A 120 -1.30 -17.62 -7.57
CA LEU A 120 -2.51 -16.79 -7.49
C LEU A 120 -2.84 -16.37 -6.06
N THR A 121 -2.69 -17.26 -5.08
CA THR A 121 -2.88 -16.94 -3.66
C THR A 121 -1.91 -15.86 -3.21
N LEU A 122 -0.63 -15.98 -3.57
CA LEU A 122 0.39 -14.98 -3.26
C LEU A 122 0.07 -13.63 -3.93
N ARG A 123 -0.33 -13.63 -5.20
CA ARG A 123 -0.77 -12.41 -5.89
C ARG A 123 -1.94 -11.76 -5.17
N LEU A 124 -2.96 -12.54 -4.80
CA LEU A 124 -4.13 -12.04 -4.10
C LEU A 124 -3.78 -11.48 -2.73
N LEU A 125 -2.93 -12.15 -1.95
CA LEU A 125 -2.46 -11.66 -0.66
C LEU A 125 -1.65 -10.36 -0.80
N GLY A 126 -0.78 -10.29 -1.81
CA GLY A 126 -0.04 -9.08 -2.12
C GLY A 126 -0.97 -7.91 -2.45
N PHE A 127 -1.92 -8.14 -3.37
CA PHE A 127 -2.82 -7.13 -3.90
C PHE A 127 -3.90 -6.67 -2.91
N ALA A 128 -4.52 -7.60 -2.19
CA ALA A 128 -5.70 -7.31 -1.35
C ALA A 128 -5.37 -7.10 0.14
N ALA A 129 -4.16 -7.44 0.59
CA ALA A 129 -3.77 -7.30 2.00
C ALA A 129 -2.47 -6.52 2.17
N VAL A 130 -1.34 -7.03 1.69
CA VAL A 130 -0.02 -6.46 2.03
C VAL A 130 0.15 -5.06 1.46
N THR A 131 0.00 -4.89 0.14
CA THR A 131 0.17 -3.62 -0.55
C THR A 131 -0.77 -2.54 0.00
N PRO A 132 -2.10 -2.75 0.06
CA PRO A 132 -3.01 -1.70 0.55
C PRO A 132 -2.79 -1.37 2.02
N LEU A 133 -2.41 -2.32 2.89
CA LEU A 133 -2.08 -2.00 4.29
C LEU A 133 -0.82 -1.15 4.40
N VAL A 134 0.22 -1.50 3.65
CA VAL A 134 1.48 -0.76 3.63
C VAL A 134 1.27 0.65 3.08
N GLU A 135 0.53 0.78 1.99
CA GLU A 135 0.17 2.06 1.38
C GLU A 135 -0.71 2.90 2.31
N GLU A 136 -1.77 2.33 2.89
CA GLU A 136 -2.68 3.06 3.78
C GLU A 136 -1.94 3.60 5.01
N LEU A 137 -1.05 2.79 5.61
CA LEU A 137 -0.21 3.25 6.71
C LEU A 137 0.77 4.34 6.26
N PHE A 138 1.38 4.20 5.09
CA PHE A 138 2.30 5.21 4.59
C PHE A 138 1.58 6.52 4.26
N VAL A 139 0.50 6.48 3.49
CA VAL A 139 -0.20 7.66 2.98
C VAL A 139 -1.01 8.33 4.08
N ARG A 140 -2.00 7.62 4.66
CA ARG A 140 -2.93 8.20 5.63
C ARG A 140 -2.27 8.38 6.99
N SER A 141 -1.53 7.39 7.46
CA SER A 141 -0.92 7.48 8.79
C SER A 141 0.40 8.26 8.79
N PHE A 142 1.09 8.49 7.67
CA PHE A 142 2.38 9.19 7.71
C PHE A 142 2.44 10.41 6.79
N LEU A 143 2.38 10.22 5.47
CA LEU A 143 2.66 11.26 4.48
C LEU A 143 1.76 12.49 4.64
N ILE A 144 0.43 12.29 4.67
CA ILE A 144 -0.53 13.39 4.72
C ILE A 144 -0.36 14.26 5.99
N ARG A 145 0.01 13.61 7.11
CA ARG A 145 0.27 14.26 8.40
C ARG A 145 1.64 14.92 8.46
N LEU A 146 2.65 14.30 7.85
CA LEU A 146 3.99 14.85 7.75
C LEU A 146 3.96 16.16 6.95
N VAL A 147 3.27 16.19 5.81
CA VAL A 147 3.15 17.38 4.97
C VAL A 147 2.62 18.60 5.73
N ASP A 148 1.76 18.40 6.73
CA ASP A 148 1.16 19.45 7.54
C ASP A 148 2.13 20.11 8.54
N VAL A 149 3.24 19.41 8.89
CA VAL A 149 4.15 19.82 9.98
C VAL A 149 5.63 19.85 9.59
N VAL A 150 5.99 19.35 8.40
CA VAL A 150 7.38 19.21 7.95
C VAL A 150 8.14 20.54 7.93
N ASP A 151 7.48 21.62 7.54
CA ASP A 151 8.04 22.97 7.49
C ASP A 151 8.19 23.62 8.89
N LYS A 152 7.47 23.09 9.88
CA LYS A 152 7.45 23.61 11.26
C LYS A 152 8.32 22.78 12.21
N GLY A 153 8.90 21.68 11.73
CA GLY A 153 9.62 20.72 12.56
C GLY A 153 8.74 20.00 13.59
N GLY A 154 7.43 19.92 13.34
CA GLY A 154 6.47 19.27 14.24
C GLY A 154 6.48 17.74 14.11
N ASP A 155 5.92 17.05 15.10
CA ASP A 155 5.72 15.60 15.07
C ASP A 155 4.38 15.27 14.40
N PHE A 156 4.42 14.57 13.27
CA PHE A 156 3.22 14.17 12.51
C PHE A 156 2.22 13.36 13.35
N ARG A 157 2.67 12.71 14.43
CA ARG A 157 1.82 11.95 15.37
C ARG A 157 0.91 12.84 16.21
N ASP A 158 1.18 14.15 16.26
CA ASP A 158 0.31 15.15 16.88
C ASP A 158 -0.79 15.65 15.95
N VAL A 159 -0.70 15.35 14.65
CA VAL A 159 -1.76 15.67 13.69
C VAL A 159 -2.85 14.60 13.79
N PRO A 160 -4.12 14.98 14.04
CA PRO A 160 -5.23 14.04 14.03
C PRO A 160 -5.35 13.34 12.68
N ILE A 161 -5.70 12.05 12.73
CA ILE A 161 -6.10 11.30 11.54
C ILE A 161 -7.36 11.93 10.95
N ALA A 162 -7.46 11.98 9.63
CA ALA A 162 -8.57 12.59 8.88
C ALA A 162 -8.73 14.11 9.06
N ARG A 163 -7.68 14.81 9.53
CA ARG A 163 -7.62 16.27 9.41
C ARG A 163 -7.43 16.65 7.94
N PHE A 164 -8.35 17.47 7.43
CA PHE A 164 -8.24 18.02 6.08
C PHE A 164 -7.36 19.27 6.05
N SER A 165 -6.45 19.33 5.07
CA SER A 165 -5.78 20.56 4.66
C SER A 165 -5.57 20.54 3.14
N TRP A 166 -5.77 21.68 2.48
CA TRP A 166 -5.57 21.77 1.01
C TRP A 166 -4.14 21.44 0.60
N ARG A 167 -3.16 21.87 1.41
CA ARG A 167 -1.75 21.57 1.18
C ARG A 167 -1.48 20.07 1.19
N SER A 168 -1.90 19.38 2.24
CA SER A 168 -1.68 17.93 2.35
C SER A 168 -2.47 17.17 1.30
N PHE A 169 -3.69 17.59 0.99
CA PHE A 169 -4.49 17.00 -0.08
C PHE A 169 -3.76 17.09 -1.43
N LEU A 170 -3.41 18.30 -1.89
CA LEU A 170 -2.78 18.50 -3.20
C LEU A 170 -1.44 17.79 -3.31
N ILE A 171 -0.57 17.91 -2.30
CA ILE A 171 0.76 17.28 -2.33
C ILE A 171 0.63 15.75 -2.33
N THR A 172 -0.24 15.20 -1.50
CA THR A 172 -0.43 13.75 -1.42
C THR A 172 -1.07 13.19 -2.69
N SER A 173 -2.04 13.89 -3.27
CA SER A 173 -2.65 13.50 -4.54
C SER A 173 -1.64 13.52 -5.69
N VAL A 174 -0.85 14.59 -5.83
CA VAL A 174 0.22 14.67 -6.84
C VAL A 174 1.22 13.52 -6.64
N TRP A 175 1.70 13.32 -5.41
CA TRP A 175 2.60 12.23 -5.09
C TRP A 175 2.00 10.87 -5.47
N PHE A 176 0.73 10.61 -5.10
CA PHE A 176 0.05 9.35 -5.39
C PHE A 176 -0.12 9.11 -6.89
N THR A 177 -0.47 10.14 -7.67
CA THR A 177 -0.53 10.03 -9.14
C THR A 177 0.81 9.63 -9.72
N PHE A 178 1.91 10.27 -9.30
CA PHE A 178 3.25 9.98 -9.82
C PHE A 178 3.87 8.67 -9.32
N THR A 179 3.33 8.05 -8.27
CA THR A 179 3.74 6.69 -7.87
C THR A 179 3.04 5.59 -8.69
N HIS A 180 2.04 5.94 -9.47
CA HIS A 180 1.32 5.03 -10.36
C HIS A 180 1.86 5.11 -11.79
N VAL A 181 1.58 4.06 -12.57
CA VAL A 181 2.01 3.99 -13.98
C VAL A 181 1.28 5.04 -14.81
N SER A 182 1.95 5.61 -15.81
CA SER A 182 1.46 6.82 -16.49
C SER A 182 0.14 6.67 -17.24
N TRP A 183 -0.21 5.45 -17.64
CA TRP A 183 -1.50 5.19 -18.27
C TRP A 183 -2.68 5.28 -17.28
N GLU A 184 -2.44 5.23 -15.97
CA GLU A 184 -3.45 5.37 -14.92
C GLU A 184 -3.73 6.84 -14.54
N TRP A 185 -2.93 7.81 -15.00
CA TRP A 185 -3.05 9.21 -14.52
C TRP A 185 -4.35 9.93 -14.93
N LEU A 186 -5.01 9.47 -16.00
CA LEU A 186 -6.20 10.10 -16.56
C LEU A 186 -7.50 9.41 -16.15
N VAL A 187 -7.41 8.37 -15.30
CA VAL A 187 -8.50 7.51 -14.86
C VAL A 187 -8.90 7.87 -13.44
#